data_AF-A8JKL2-F1
#
_entry.id   AF-A8JKL2-F1
#
_cell.length_a   1.000
_cell.length_b   1.000
_cell.length_c   1.000
_cell.angle_alpha   90.00
_cell.angle_beta   90.00
_cell.angle_gamma   90.00
#
_symmetry.space_group_name_H-M   'P 1'
#
loop_
_entity.id
_entity.type
_entity.pdbx_description
1 polymer ?
#
loop_
_entity_poly.entity_id
_entity_poly.type
_entity_poly.pdbx_seq_one_letter_code
_entity_poly.pdbx_strand_id
1 'polypeptide(L)'
;TRENFINCIAVKMSEPSGNKMAHTSHRLPKIKEYILIYKNKNIKLNPIREQKSEWDDEYNIFLENFTQEDKKFIDLIVNSQTENKEINGNTLKEIDILLKKISPISVNQKLAQLNIKDNEVIKWKLDNAYRIVRTAASSSVKKLADEKKGNCQQQFFSVISKRDRLLYIVKSDYSKDAKAPRVQVLFAEDYLSISLCDLWTNINTTGLEAEGNVELKNGK
;
A
#
# COMPACT_ATOMS: atom_id res chain seq x y z
N THR A 1 22.79 16.08 20.58
CA THR A 1 23.24 16.68 19.29
C THR A 1 22.16 16.52 18.23
N ARG A 2 22.12 17.41 17.23
CA ARG A 2 21.21 17.36 16.06
C ARG A 2 21.26 16.03 15.32
N GLU A 3 22.36 15.30 15.44
CA GLU A 3 22.61 13.98 14.85
C GLU A 3 21.68 12.86 15.36
N ASN A 4 21.12 13.03 16.56
CA ASN A 4 20.19 12.08 17.15
C ASN A 4 18.73 12.34 16.75
N PHE A 5 18.44 13.44 16.05
CA PHE A 5 17.10 13.77 15.59
C PHE A 5 16.67 12.82 14.47
N ILE A 6 15.47 12.28 14.56
CA ILE A 6 14.89 11.39 13.54
C ILE A 6 13.84 12.14 12.74
N ASN A 7 12.82 12.66 13.43
CA ASN A 7 11.67 13.28 12.77
C ASN A 7 10.92 14.24 13.71
N CYS A 8 10.11 15.12 13.14
CA CYS A 8 9.20 16.02 13.84
C CYS A 8 7.80 15.78 13.31
N ILE A 9 6.89 15.30 14.17
CA ILE A 9 5.50 15.06 13.79
C ILE A 9 4.67 16.28 14.19
N ALA A 10 3.94 16.85 13.23
CA ALA A 10 2.95 17.88 13.48
C ALA A 10 1.60 17.24 13.81
N VAL A 11 1.06 17.58 14.97
CA VAL A 11 -0.18 17.00 15.50
C VAL A 11 -1.24 18.09 15.62
N LYS A 12 -2.40 17.91 15.01
CA LYS A 12 -3.58 18.75 15.25
C LYS A 12 -4.10 18.45 16.66
N MET A 13 -3.97 19.43 17.56
CA MET A 13 -4.35 19.31 18.97
C MET A 13 -5.61 20.11 19.32
N SER A 14 -6.21 20.80 18.34
CA SER A 14 -7.50 21.43 18.55
C SER A 14 -8.24 21.76 17.28
N GLU A 15 -9.56 21.90 17.42
CA GLU A 15 -10.41 22.42 16.37
C GLU A 15 -10.28 23.95 16.22
N PRO A 16 -10.42 24.49 15.00
CA PRO A 16 -10.38 25.93 14.72
C PRO A 16 -11.69 26.60 15.16
N SER A 17 -11.94 26.66 16.46
CA SER A 17 -13.18 27.19 17.04
C SER A 17 -12.94 28.07 18.27
N GLY A 18 -13.98 28.84 18.64
CA GLY A 18 -14.00 29.69 19.83
C GLY A 18 -12.98 30.84 19.81
N ASN A 19 -12.47 31.20 20.99
CA ASN A 19 -11.56 32.33 21.18
C ASN A 19 -10.25 32.23 20.37
N LYS A 20 -9.88 31.04 19.90
CA LYS A 20 -8.73 30.82 19.02
C LYS A 20 -8.90 31.50 17.65
N MET A 21 -10.15 31.77 17.26
CA MET A 21 -10.51 32.40 15.99
C MET A 21 -10.61 33.94 16.06
N ALA A 22 -10.49 34.54 17.25
CA ALA A 22 -10.70 35.97 17.47
C ALA A 22 -9.73 36.89 16.70
N HIS A 23 -8.59 36.37 16.25
CA HIS A 23 -7.54 37.15 15.56
C HIS A 23 -7.14 36.55 14.21
N THR A 24 -8.04 35.79 13.57
CA THR A 24 -7.79 35.17 12.25
C THR A 24 -7.48 36.18 11.16
N SER A 25 -8.00 37.41 11.27
CA SER A 25 -7.67 38.54 10.38
C SER A 25 -6.22 39.02 10.48
N HIS A 26 -5.53 38.74 11.59
CA HIS A 26 -4.16 39.20 11.83
C HIS A 26 -3.12 38.08 11.81
N ARG A 27 -3.52 36.85 12.13
CA ARG A 27 -2.62 35.69 12.20
C ARG A 27 -3.34 34.39 11.97
N LEU A 28 -2.59 33.38 11.50
CA LEU A 28 -3.07 32.01 11.43
C LEU A 28 -3.25 31.43 12.85
N PRO A 29 -4.41 30.84 13.16
CA PRO A 29 -4.63 30.15 14.43
C PRO A 29 -3.61 29.03 14.67
N LYS A 30 -3.09 28.97 15.89
CA LYS A 30 -2.18 27.90 16.31
C LYS A 30 -3.00 26.75 16.88
N ILE A 31 -3.19 25.72 16.07
CA ILE A 31 -3.99 24.52 16.41
C ILE A 31 -3.16 23.23 16.45
N LYS A 32 -1.85 23.34 16.27
CA LYS A 32 -0.95 22.20 16.19
C LYS A 32 0.16 22.24 17.23
N GLU A 33 0.57 21.06 17.67
CA GLU A 33 1.76 20.83 18.48
C GLU A 33 2.72 19.90 17.73
N TYR A 34 3.89 19.67 18.33
CA TYR A 34 4.97 18.91 17.71
C TYR A 34 5.48 17.81 18.63
N ILE A 35 5.62 16.61 18.08
CA ILE A 35 6.34 15.50 18.72
C ILE A 35 7.71 15.41 18.06
N LEU A 36 8.76 15.64 18.85
CA LEU A 36 10.13 15.50 18.39
C LEU A 36 10.66 14.11 18.73
N ILE A 37 11.10 13.37 17.71
CA ILE A 37 11.60 12.01 17.87
C ILE A 37 13.13 12.02 17.77
N TYR A 38 13.78 11.45 18.78
CA TYR A 38 15.22 11.28 18.85
C TYR A 38 15.59 9.81 19.06
N LYS A 39 16.74 9.40 18.53
CA LYS A 39 17.34 8.07 18.76
C LYS A 39 18.58 8.18 19.63
N ASN A 40 18.78 7.20 20.51
CA ASN A 40 20.02 7.08 21.29
C ASN A 40 21.11 6.27 20.56
N LYS A 41 20.71 5.40 19.61
CA LYS A 41 21.60 4.58 18.78
C LYS A 41 20.97 4.36 17.41
N ASN A 42 21.66 3.72 16.49
CA ASN A 42 21.03 3.32 15.23
C ASN A 42 19.88 2.34 15.49
N ILE A 43 18.68 2.76 15.11
CA ILE A 43 17.43 1.99 15.24
C ILE A 43 16.75 1.87 13.89
N LYS A 44 15.84 0.90 13.77
CA LYS A 44 14.85 0.82 12.71
C LYS A 44 13.47 1.08 13.34
N LEU A 45 12.68 1.96 12.73
CA LEU A 45 11.30 2.18 13.16
C LEU A 45 10.41 1.12 12.51
N ASN A 46 9.44 0.63 13.28
CA ASN A 46 8.36 -0.16 12.70
C ASN A 46 7.43 0.79 11.92
N PRO A 47 7.05 0.44 10.68
CA PRO A 47 6.09 1.25 9.95
C PRO A 47 4.75 1.22 10.68
N ILE A 48 4.23 2.40 11.03
CA ILE A 48 2.88 2.54 11.53
C ILE A 48 1.97 2.71 10.32
N ARG A 49 0.93 1.88 10.21
CA ARG A 49 0.00 1.90 9.09
C ARG A 49 -1.43 2.11 9.57
N GLU A 50 -2.21 2.85 8.79
CA GLU A 50 -3.64 3.09 8.98
C GLU A 50 -4.42 2.49 7.80
N GLN A 51 -5.57 1.87 8.07
CA GLN A 51 -6.43 1.35 7.01
C GLN A 51 -7.02 2.51 6.20
N LYS A 52 -7.07 2.36 4.89
CA LYS A 52 -7.78 3.33 4.04
C LYS A 52 -9.28 3.29 4.37
N SER A 53 -9.89 4.47 4.42
CA SER A 53 -11.34 4.61 4.58
C SER A 53 -12.12 4.17 3.33
N GLU A 54 -11.49 4.26 2.16
CA GLU A 54 -12.13 4.04 0.86
C GLU A 54 -11.31 3.10 -0.02
N TRP A 55 -12.00 2.41 -0.93
CA TRP A 55 -11.37 1.57 -1.93
C TRP A 55 -10.73 2.43 -3.02
N ASP A 56 -9.54 2.02 -3.47
CA ASP A 56 -8.84 2.67 -4.59
C ASP A 56 -9.29 2.06 -5.91
N ASP A 57 -10.06 2.81 -6.70
CA ASP A 57 -10.65 2.34 -7.97
C ASP A 57 -9.62 2.07 -9.08
N GLU A 58 -8.34 2.40 -8.90
CA GLU A 58 -7.28 1.90 -9.79
C GLU A 58 -7.13 0.37 -9.71
N TYR A 59 -7.50 -0.23 -8.57
CA TYR A 59 -7.54 -1.68 -8.39
C TYR A 59 -8.79 -2.26 -9.04
N ASN A 60 -8.72 -2.39 -10.37
CA ASN A 60 -9.85 -2.72 -11.24
C ASN A 60 -9.67 -3.99 -12.06
N ILE A 61 -8.54 -4.71 -11.91
CA ILE A 61 -8.29 -5.99 -12.58
C ILE A 61 -8.45 -7.12 -11.57
N PHE A 62 -9.34 -8.06 -11.84
CA PHE A 62 -9.51 -9.30 -11.09
C PHE A 62 -8.78 -10.44 -11.79
N LEU A 63 -7.97 -11.20 -11.04
CA LEU A 63 -7.23 -12.34 -11.54
C LEU A 63 -8.04 -13.63 -11.31
N GLU A 64 -8.71 -14.12 -12.35
CA GLU A 64 -9.33 -15.45 -12.30
C GLU A 64 -8.28 -16.55 -12.27
N ASN A 65 -8.62 -17.69 -11.66
CA ASN A 65 -7.71 -18.82 -11.43
C ASN A 65 -6.46 -18.48 -10.60
N PHE A 66 -6.57 -17.48 -9.72
CA PHE A 66 -5.57 -17.14 -8.71
C PHE A 66 -6.18 -17.31 -7.32
N THR A 67 -5.63 -18.24 -6.53
CA THR A 67 -6.14 -18.59 -5.19
C THR A 67 -5.38 -17.88 -4.08
N GLN A 68 -5.87 -18.01 -2.83
CA GLN A 68 -5.13 -17.50 -1.68
C GLN A 68 -3.84 -18.29 -1.44
N GLU A 69 -3.82 -19.59 -1.75
CA GLU A 69 -2.63 -20.44 -1.67
C GLU A 69 -1.57 -19.98 -2.66
N ASP A 70 -1.97 -19.62 -3.88
CA ASP A 70 -1.08 -19.04 -4.88
C ASP A 70 -0.42 -17.75 -4.38
N LYS A 71 -1.21 -16.87 -3.73
CA LYS A 71 -0.70 -15.64 -3.14
C LYS A 71 0.24 -15.93 -1.97
N LYS A 72 -0.14 -16.80 -1.04
CA LYS A 72 0.69 -17.22 0.11
C LYS A 72 2.02 -17.81 -0.36
N PHE A 73 2.02 -18.58 -1.44
CA PHE A 73 3.24 -19.11 -2.05
C PHE A 73 4.17 -17.99 -2.53
N ILE A 74 3.63 -17.00 -3.26
CA ILE A 74 4.40 -15.83 -3.70
C ILE A 74 4.91 -15.03 -2.49
N ASP A 75 4.10 -14.83 -1.46
CA ASP A 75 4.48 -14.08 -0.26
C ASP A 75 5.56 -14.79 0.55
N LEU A 76 5.51 -16.11 0.66
CA LEU A 76 6.57 -16.90 1.29
C LEU A 76 7.91 -16.68 0.59
N ILE A 77 7.89 -16.65 -0.74
CA ILE A 77 9.08 -16.38 -1.55
C ILE A 77 9.59 -14.95 -1.31
N VAL A 78 8.72 -13.95 -1.37
CA VAL A 78 9.08 -12.54 -1.11
C VAL A 78 9.65 -12.37 0.30
N ASN A 79 9.02 -12.99 1.30
CA ASN A 79 9.49 -12.93 2.69
C ASN A 79 10.84 -13.65 2.86
N SER A 80 11.07 -14.77 2.17
CA SER A 80 12.36 -15.47 2.21
C SER A 80 13.52 -14.64 1.65
N GLN A 81 13.25 -13.69 0.74
CA GLN A 81 14.27 -12.74 0.25
C GLN A 81 14.76 -11.83 1.37
N THR A 82 13.88 -11.43 2.29
CA THR A 82 14.24 -10.57 3.43
C THR A 82 15.16 -11.28 4.43
N GLU A 83 15.22 -12.61 4.36
CA GLU A 83 16.11 -13.48 5.14
C GLU A 83 17.44 -13.81 4.41
N ASN A 84 17.78 -13.13 3.31
CA ASN A 84 18.97 -13.37 2.48
C ASN A 84 19.05 -14.76 1.83
N LYS A 85 17.93 -15.46 1.62
CA LYS A 85 17.91 -16.70 0.81
C LYS A 85 17.79 -16.33 -0.67
N GLU A 86 18.72 -16.81 -1.51
CA GLU A 86 18.67 -16.56 -2.95
C GLU A 86 17.47 -17.25 -3.60
N ILE A 87 16.71 -16.52 -4.41
CA ILE A 87 15.74 -17.14 -5.32
C ILE A 87 16.49 -17.78 -6.47
N ASN A 88 16.42 -19.11 -6.56
CA ASN A 88 16.99 -19.86 -7.67
C ASN A 88 16.07 -19.81 -8.92
N GLY A 89 16.63 -20.18 -10.07
CA GLY A 89 15.89 -20.18 -11.33
C GLY A 89 14.71 -21.15 -11.40
N ASN A 90 14.62 -22.14 -10.50
CA ASN A 90 13.50 -23.08 -10.46
C ASN A 90 12.27 -22.43 -9.82
N THR A 91 12.44 -21.66 -8.74
CA THR A 91 11.37 -20.92 -8.09
C THR A 91 10.69 -19.91 -9.03
N LEU A 92 11.45 -19.21 -9.88
CA LEU A 92 10.87 -18.33 -10.91
C LEU A 92 9.98 -19.09 -11.90
N LYS A 93 10.42 -20.28 -12.34
CA LYS A 93 9.65 -21.12 -13.27
C LYS A 93 8.35 -21.58 -12.65
N GLU A 94 8.36 -21.96 -11.37
CA GLU A 94 7.15 -22.34 -10.63
C GLU A 94 6.15 -21.19 -10.57
N ILE A 95 6.62 -19.97 -10.25
CA ILE A 95 5.78 -18.77 -10.27
C ILE A 95 5.23 -18.53 -11.68
N ASP A 96 6.05 -18.64 -12.74
CA ASP A 96 5.58 -18.43 -14.10
C ASP A 96 4.53 -19.47 -14.54
N ILE A 97 4.65 -20.73 -14.11
CA ILE A 97 3.67 -21.79 -14.37
C ILE A 97 2.33 -21.47 -13.71
N LEU A 98 2.36 -20.95 -12.49
CA LEU A 98 1.18 -20.46 -11.77
C LEU A 98 0.57 -19.28 -12.52
N LEU A 99 1.36 -18.26 -12.82
CA LEU A 99 0.91 -17.03 -13.50
C LEU A 99 0.33 -17.30 -14.89
N LYS A 100 0.76 -18.37 -15.57
CA LYS A 100 0.25 -18.78 -16.88
C LYS A 100 -1.25 -19.18 -16.84
N LYS A 101 -1.76 -19.63 -15.69
CA LYS A 101 -3.17 -20.07 -15.54
C LYS A 101 -4.14 -18.90 -15.35
N ILE A 102 -3.62 -17.71 -15.04
CA ILE A 102 -4.40 -16.53 -14.68
C ILE A 102 -5.13 -15.99 -15.90
N SER A 103 -6.42 -15.66 -15.72
CA SER A 103 -7.23 -14.95 -16.71
C SER A 103 -7.68 -13.61 -16.12
N PRO A 104 -7.21 -12.46 -16.63
CA PRO A 104 -7.60 -11.16 -16.10
C PRO A 104 -8.97 -10.74 -16.64
N ILE A 105 -9.85 -10.30 -15.76
CA ILE A 105 -11.11 -9.62 -16.13
C ILE A 105 -11.26 -8.34 -15.30
N SER A 106 -12.16 -7.43 -15.69
CA SER A 106 -12.41 -6.27 -14.83
C SER A 106 -13.17 -6.67 -13.56
N VAL A 107 -12.90 -5.98 -12.46
CA VAL A 107 -13.64 -6.17 -11.19
C VAL A 107 -15.14 -5.98 -11.40
N ASN A 108 -15.55 -4.96 -12.17
CA ASN A 108 -16.96 -4.71 -12.45
C ASN A 108 -17.62 -5.84 -13.23
N GLN A 109 -16.92 -6.43 -14.22
CA GLN A 109 -17.41 -7.63 -14.90
C GLN A 109 -17.55 -8.81 -13.94
N LYS A 110 -16.59 -9.02 -13.02
CA LYS A 110 -16.70 -10.11 -12.03
C LYS A 110 -17.87 -9.91 -11.07
N LEU A 111 -18.05 -8.68 -10.58
CA LEU A 111 -19.16 -8.34 -9.69
C LEU A 111 -20.50 -8.58 -10.36
N ALA A 112 -20.65 -8.19 -11.63
CA ALA A 112 -21.85 -8.43 -12.42
C ALA A 112 -22.10 -9.93 -12.65
N GLN A 113 -21.07 -10.73 -12.98
CA GLN A 113 -21.19 -12.18 -13.13
C GLN A 113 -21.66 -12.87 -11.84
N LEU A 114 -21.26 -12.36 -10.68
CA LEU A 114 -21.62 -12.89 -9.37
C LEU A 114 -22.93 -12.32 -8.81
N ASN A 115 -23.54 -11.33 -9.48
CA ASN A 115 -24.72 -10.61 -8.99
C ASN A 115 -24.55 -10.05 -7.56
N ILE A 116 -23.38 -9.48 -7.26
CA ILE A 116 -23.08 -8.87 -5.95
C ILE A 116 -23.89 -7.57 -5.79
N LYS A 117 -24.54 -7.40 -4.64
CA LYS A 117 -25.29 -6.18 -4.30
C LYS A 117 -24.36 -5.05 -3.91
N ASP A 118 -24.77 -3.80 -4.17
CA ASP A 118 -23.95 -2.60 -3.91
C ASP A 118 -23.43 -2.50 -2.46
N ASN A 119 -24.25 -2.89 -1.48
CA ASN A 119 -23.88 -2.88 -0.06
C ASN A 119 -22.84 -3.95 0.32
N GLU A 120 -22.62 -4.95 -0.53
CA GLU A 120 -21.65 -6.04 -0.32
C GLU A 120 -20.36 -5.85 -1.14
N VAL A 121 -20.35 -4.90 -2.09
CA VAL A 121 -19.22 -4.68 -3.01
C VAL A 121 -17.92 -4.40 -2.26
N ILE A 122 -17.93 -3.50 -1.27
CA ILE A 122 -16.71 -3.16 -0.52
C ILE A 122 -16.17 -4.38 0.22
N LYS A 123 -17.05 -5.11 0.92
CA LYS A 123 -16.67 -6.33 1.63
C LYS A 123 -16.10 -7.38 0.67
N TRP A 124 -16.75 -7.59 -0.46
CA TRP A 124 -16.26 -8.51 -1.49
C TRP A 124 -14.89 -8.09 -2.03
N LYS A 125 -14.69 -6.79 -2.30
CA LYS A 125 -13.39 -6.26 -2.76
C LYS A 125 -12.29 -6.50 -1.73
N LEU A 126 -12.58 -6.31 -0.44
CA LEU A 126 -11.63 -6.58 0.66
C LEU A 126 -11.31 -8.07 0.78
N ASP A 127 -12.33 -8.94 0.78
CA ASP A 127 -12.16 -10.40 0.88
C ASP A 127 -11.38 -10.98 -0.32
N ASN A 128 -11.42 -10.29 -1.47
CA ASN A 128 -10.76 -10.67 -2.71
C ASN A 128 -9.51 -9.83 -3.02
N ALA A 129 -9.05 -8.97 -2.10
CA ALA A 129 -7.96 -8.03 -2.35
C ALA A 129 -6.64 -8.71 -2.76
N TYR A 130 -6.44 -9.97 -2.36
CA TYR A 130 -5.30 -10.81 -2.72
C TYR A 130 -5.21 -11.15 -4.22
N ARG A 131 -6.33 -10.99 -4.95
CA ARG A 131 -6.43 -11.29 -6.40
C ARG A 131 -7.00 -10.14 -7.21
N ILE A 132 -7.16 -8.97 -6.60
CA ILE A 132 -7.47 -7.74 -7.30
C ILE A 132 -6.18 -6.94 -7.41
N VAL A 133 -5.87 -6.47 -8.62
CA VAL A 133 -4.61 -5.79 -8.92
C VAL A 133 -4.84 -4.51 -9.70
N ARG A 134 -3.84 -3.63 -9.64
CA ARG A 134 -3.64 -2.54 -10.60
C ARG A 134 -2.31 -2.73 -11.32
N THR A 135 -2.12 -1.96 -12.39
CA THR A 135 -0.83 -1.91 -13.10
C THR A 135 -0.19 -0.54 -12.96
N ALA A 136 1.12 -0.53 -12.69
CA ALA A 136 1.90 0.68 -12.48
C ALA A 136 3.03 0.80 -13.51
N ALA A 137 3.37 2.03 -13.86
CA ALA A 137 4.51 2.31 -14.72
C ALA A 137 5.81 2.11 -13.94
N SER A 138 6.74 1.35 -14.51
CA SER A 138 8.04 1.09 -13.87
C SER A 138 9.11 0.83 -14.92
N SER A 139 10.05 1.77 -15.05
CA SER A 139 11.13 1.69 -16.04
C SER A 139 12.13 0.57 -15.74
N SER A 140 12.35 0.26 -14.46
CA SER A 140 13.22 -0.84 -14.03
C SER A 140 12.59 -2.19 -14.38
N VAL A 141 11.30 -2.36 -14.07
CA VAL A 141 10.55 -3.59 -14.39
C VAL A 141 10.38 -3.74 -15.89
N LYS A 142 10.17 -2.65 -16.64
CA LYS A 142 10.09 -2.69 -18.12
C LYS A 142 11.33 -3.31 -18.73
N LYS A 143 12.54 -2.89 -18.32
CA LYS A 143 13.80 -3.44 -18.84
C LYS A 143 13.89 -4.95 -18.64
N LEU A 144 13.56 -5.44 -17.44
CA LEU A 144 13.56 -6.87 -17.12
C LEU A 144 12.49 -7.63 -17.92
N ALA A 145 11.34 -7.00 -18.11
CA ALA A 145 10.25 -7.57 -18.87
C ALA A 145 10.56 -7.67 -20.37
N ASP A 146 11.21 -6.67 -20.95
CA ASP A 146 11.67 -6.68 -22.34
C ASP A 146 12.74 -7.78 -22.56
N GLU A 147 13.68 -7.94 -21.61
CA GLU A 147 14.66 -9.04 -21.60
C GLU A 147 13.95 -10.41 -21.61
N LYS A 148 12.94 -10.61 -20.75
CA LYS A 148 12.24 -11.89 -20.62
C LYS A 148 11.24 -12.18 -21.76
N LYS A 149 10.61 -11.15 -22.33
CA LYS A 149 9.67 -11.26 -23.46
C LYS A 149 10.27 -11.94 -24.69
N GLY A 150 11.60 -11.92 -24.85
CA GLY A 150 12.27 -12.66 -25.93
C GLY A 150 11.98 -14.16 -25.91
N ASN A 151 11.80 -14.74 -24.72
CA ASN A 151 11.67 -16.19 -24.52
C ASN A 151 10.34 -16.60 -23.85
N CYS A 152 9.48 -15.64 -23.51
CA CYS A 152 8.29 -15.85 -22.70
C CYS A 152 7.11 -15.06 -23.30
N GLN A 153 6.13 -15.77 -23.84
CA GLN A 153 4.96 -15.18 -24.54
C GLN A 153 3.70 -15.09 -23.66
N GLN A 154 3.78 -15.45 -22.38
CA GLN A 154 2.63 -15.41 -21.48
C GLN A 154 2.26 -13.98 -21.08
N GLN A 155 0.97 -13.78 -20.76
CA GLN A 155 0.45 -12.46 -20.39
C GLN A 155 0.97 -11.98 -19.03
N PHE A 156 1.10 -12.88 -18.05
CA PHE A 156 1.63 -12.59 -16.73
C PHE A 156 2.86 -13.42 -16.45
N PHE A 157 3.97 -12.81 -16.04
CA PHE A 157 5.20 -13.53 -15.67
C PHE A 157 5.96 -12.81 -14.57
N SER A 158 6.89 -13.51 -13.94
CA SER A 158 7.73 -12.97 -12.87
C SER A 158 9.09 -12.46 -13.35
N VAL A 159 9.63 -11.42 -12.73
CA VAL A 159 11.02 -10.97 -12.94
C VAL A 159 11.66 -10.61 -11.61
N ILE A 160 12.99 -10.67 -11.53
CA ILE A 160 13.74 -10.28 -10.33
C ILE A 160 14.66 -9.12 -10.64
N SER A 161 14.67 -8.12 -9.77
CA SER A 161 15.63 -7.01 -9.87
C SER A 161 17.05 -7.47 -9.59
N LYS A 162 17.99 -6.99 -10.41
CA LYS A 162 19.41 -7.36 -10.30
C LYS A 162 20.05 -6.85 -9.00
N ARG A 163 19.68 -5.64 -8.55
CA ARG A 163 20.27 -4.97 -7.38
C ARG A 163 19.72 -5.48 -6.06
N ASP A 164 18.40 -5.35 -5.89
CA ASP A 164 17.75 -5.59 -4.59
C ASP A 164 17.16 -7.00 -4.50
N ARG A 165 17.31 -7.82 -5.54
CA ARG A 165 16.75 -9.18 -5.67
C ARG A 165 15.24 -9.27 -5.45
N LEU A 166 14.52 -8.16 -5.50
CA LEU A 166 13.07 -8.09 -5.34
C LEU A 166 12.35 -8.75 -6.52
N LEU A 167 11.33 -9.55 -6.20
CA LEU A 167 10.41 -10.17 -7.15
C LEU A 167 9.35 -9.16 -7.61
N TYR A 168 9.08 -9.14 -8.92
CA TYR A 168 8.01 -8.37 -9.52
C TYR A 168 7.17 -9.26 -10.42
N ILE A 169 5.85 -9.03 -10.41
CA ILE A 169 4.94 -9.63 -11.38
C ILE A 169 4.71 -8.62 -12.49
N VAL A 170 4.78 -9.10 -13.72
CA VAL A 170 4.68 -8.31 -14.94
C VAL A 170 3.41 -8.68 -15.67
N LYS A 171 2.68 -7.68 -16.16
CA LYS A 171 1.65 -7.84 -17.19
C LYS A 171 2.23 -7.39 -18.53
N SER A 172 2.14 -8.24 -19.54
CA SER A 172 2.95 -8.17 -20.75
C SER A 172 2.21 -7.57 -21.96
N ASP A 173 1.03 -6.99 -21.78
CA ASP A 173 0.16 -6.46 -22.84
C ASP A 173 0.54 -5.06 -23.35
N TYR A 174 1.70 -4.55 -22.93
CA TYR A 174 2.21 -3.24 -23.36
C TYR A 174 3.01 -3.32 -24.67
N SER A 175 3.00 -2.21 -25.42
CA SER A 175 3.88 -2.01 -26.58
C SER A 175 5.32 -1.74 -26.14
N LYS A 176 6.29 -2.35 -26.84
CA LYS A 176 7.73 -2.16 -26.59
C LYS A 176 8.16 -0.70 -26.72
N ASP A 177 7.53 0.04 -27.63
CA ASP A 177 7.87 1.43 -27.94
C ASP A 177 7.33 2.43 -26.90
N ALA A 178 6.43 1.99 -26.01
CA ALA A 178 5.90 2.84 -24.96
C ALA A 178 7.02 3.27 -23.99
N LYS A 179 7.10 4.58 -23.69
CA LYS A 179 8.12 5.13 -22.78
C LYS A 179 7.90 4.72 -21.32
N ALA A 180 6.66 4.80 -20.84
CA ALA A 180 6.28 4.47 -19.46
C ALA A 180 5.05 3.53 -19.41
N PRO A 181 5.15 2.32 -19.97
CA PRO A 181 4.04 1.37 -19.94
C PRO A 181 3.74 0.91 -18.51
N ARG A 182 2.46 0.65 -18.22
CA ARG A 182 1.99 0.07 -16.96
C ARG A 182 2.28 -1.44 -16.94
N VAL A 183 3.52 -1.80 -16.63
CA VAL A 183 4.04 -3.17 -16.71
C VAL A 183 4.00 -3.93 -15.40
N GLN A 184 4.08 -3.22 -14.27
CA GLN A 184 4.23 -3.84 -12.95
C GLN A 184 2.85 -4.08 -12.35
N VAL A 185 2.59 -5.30 -11.90
CA VAL A 185 1.36 -5.68 -11.20
C VAL A 185 1.52 -5.40 -9.71
N LEU A 186 0.52 -4.75 -9.11
CA LEU A 186 0.43 -4.46 -7.68
C LEU A 186 -0.87 -5.02 -7.13
N PHE A 187 -0.82 -5.83 -6.07
CA PHE A 187 -2.00 -6.38 -5.40
C PHE A 187 -2.69 -5.35 -4.53
N ALA A 188 -4.02 -5.42 -4.42
CA ALA A 188 -4.79 -4.49 -3.60
C ALA A 188 -4.51 -4.69 -2.11
N GLU A 189 -4.37 -5.94 -1.66
CA GLU A 189 -4.14 -6.27 -0.24
C GLU A 189 -2.89 -5.56 0.34
N ASP A 190 -1.84 -5.41 -0.46
CA ASP A 190 -0.59 -4.77 -0.05
C ASP A 190 -0.74 -3.26 0.19
N TYR A 191 -1.85 -2.66 -0.28
CA TYR A 191 -2.13 -1.23 -0.29
C TYR A 191 -3.49 -0.87 0.33
N LEU A 192 -4.10 -1.79 1.09
CA LEU A 192 -5.29 -1.51 1.90
C LEU A 192 -4.98 -0.56 3.06
N SER A 193 -3.73 -0.52 3.49
CA SER A 193 -3.24 0.41 4.51
C SER A 193 -2.18 1.34 3.95
N ILE A 194 -2.14 2.56 4.50
CA ILE A 194 -1.14 3.58 4.18
C ILE A 194 -0.21 3.75 5.37
N SER A 195 1.07 4.03 5.10
CA SER A 195 1.98 4.42 6.16
C SER A 195 1.57 5.78 6.72
N LEU A 196 1.45 5.88 8.04
CA LEU A 196 1.22 7.15 8.71
C LEU A 196 2.46 8.05 8.54
N CYS A 197 2.20 9.27 8.09
CA CYS A 197 3.24 10.28 7.88
C CYS A 197 3.47 11.10 9.15
N ASP A 198 4.23 12.18 9.02
CA ASP A 198 4.56 13.15 10.07
C ASP A 198 3.51 14.26 10.25
N LEU A 199 2.33 14.10 9.64
CA LEU A 199 1.19 15.00 9.81
C LEU A 199 -0.01 14.22 10.33
N TRP A 200 -0.40 14.47 11.58
CA TRP A 200 -1.51 13.80 12.24
C TRP A 200 -2.66 14.78 12.42
N THR A 201 -3.77 14.53 11.74
CA THR A 201 -4.97 15.39 11.76
C THR A 201 -6.18 14.72 12.38
N ASN A 202 -6.09 13.41 12.63
CA ASN A 202 -7.15 12.52 13.10
C ASN A 202 -7.16 12.34 14.63
N ILE A 203 -6.59 13.28 15.39
CA ILE A 203 -6.73 13.33 16.85
C ILE A 203 -7.87 14.26 17.20
N ASN A 204 -8.99 13.71 17.68
CA ASN A 204 -10.09 14.50 18.21
C ASN A 204 -9.83 14.79 19.69
N THR A 205 -9.76 16.06 20.05
CA THR A 205 -9.58 16.50 21.44
C THR A 205 -10.88 16.93 22.11
N THR A 206 -12.02 16.77 21.43
CA THR A 206 -13.34 17.15 21.94
C THR A 206 -13.90 16.01 22.77
N GLY A 207 -14.31 16.27 24.01
CA GLY A 207 -14.88 15.24 24.90
C GLY A 207 -13.84 14.45 25.70
N LEU A 208 -12.55 14.78 25.59
CA LEU A 208 -11.49 14.18 26.42
C LEU A 208 -11.67 14.50 27.91
N GLU A 209 -12.34 15.61 28.23
CA GLU A 209 -12.71 16.01 29.59
C GLU A 209 -13.58 14.98 30.33
N ALA A 210 -14.22 14.05 29.60
CA ALA A 210 -15.02 12.95 30.15
C ALA A 210 -14.27 11.61 30.20
N GLU A 211 -13.02 11.52 29.70
CA GLU A 211 -12.22 10.30 29.77
C GLU A 211 -11.57 10.17 31.16
N GLY A 212 -12.19 9.33 32.01
CA GLY A 212 -11.68 8.98 33.33
C GLY A 212 -12.77 9.07 34.41
N ASN A 213 -12.70 8.22 35.43
CA ASN A 213 -13.66 8.23 36.56
C ASN A 213 -13.49 9.46 37.49
N VAL A 214 -12.75 10.49 37.06
CA VAL A 214 -12.43 11.67 37.87
C VAL A 214 -12.82 12.91 37.09
N GLU A 215 -13.87 13.59 37.56
CA GLU A 215 -14.37 14.81 36.96
C GLU A 215 -13.48 16.00 37.35
N LEU A 216 -12.62 16.45 36.43
CA LEU A 216 -11.77 17.62 36.64
C LEU A 216 -12.53 18.88 36.20
N LYS A 217 -13.31 19.47 37.12
CA LYS A 217 -14.14 20.68 36.87
C LYS A 217 -13.39 21.89 36.30
N ASN A 218 -12.06 21.92 36.40
CA ASN A 218 -11.19 22.96 35.81
C ASN A 218 -9.96 22.35 35.11
N GLY A 219 -10.02 21.08 34.71
CA GLY A 219 -8.94 20.44 33.94
C GLY A 219 -8.83 21.10 32.56
N LYS A 220 -7.61 21.41 32.14
CA LYS A 220 -7.30 21.87 30.79
C LYS A 220 -6.72 20.73 29.99
#